data_AF-A0A957ESR8-F1
#
_entry.id   AF-A0A957ESR8-F1
#
_cell.length_a   1.000
_cell.length_b   1.000
_cell.length_c   1.000
_cell.angle_alpha   90.00
_cell.angle_beta   90.00
_cell.angle_gamma   90.00
#
_symmetry.space_group_name_H-M   'P 1'
#
loop_
_entity.id
_entity.type
_entity.pdbx_description
1 polymer ?
#
loop_
_entity_poly.entity_id
_entity_poly.type
_entity_poly.pdbx_seq_one_letter_code
_entity_poly.pdbx_strand_id
1 'polypeptide(L)'
;MGGARNWFYLPPITLGWSLALLSVGWQNGRWQTWAWRGLALAVSLQSFPAIAAILDEPPSEWLLRLLLIASVGVLAGLTAVWPRQLSHWPLLVVLGLIGALLPTWFYFQVRPLVENAVGVQIGVGIGVWLNGVGHLLLAAAVWMANRERY
;
A
#
# COMPACT_ATOMS: atom_id res chain seq x y z
N MET A 1 4.93 -5.72 -22.18
CA MET A 1 3.77 -5.68 -21.25
C MET A 1 4.20 -5.55 -19.77
N GLY A 2 5.33 -4.88 -19.47
CA GLY A 2 5.89 -4.85 -18.11
C GLY A 2 5.23 -3.90 -17.12
N GLY A 3 4.73 -2.76 -17.60
CA GLY A 3 4.14 -1.73 -16.74
C GLY A 3 2.93 -2.20 -15.92
N ALA A 4 2.14 -3.15 -16.44
CA ALA A 4 0.96 -3.68 -15.76
C ALA A 4 1.30 -4.54 -14.52
N ARG A 5 2.42 -5.28 -14.57
CA ARG A 5 2.87 -6.19 -13.50
C ARG A 5 3.25 -5.42 -12.23
N ASN A 6 3.80 -4.21 -12.35
CA ASN A 6 4.21 -3.40 -11.20
C ASN A 6 3.03 -3.01 -10.30
N TRP A 7 1.84 -2.85 -10.85
CA TRP A 7 0.65 -2.47 -10.10
C TRP A 7 0.08 -3.60 -9.24
N PHE A 8 0.41 -4.86 -9.54
CA PHE A 8 0.07 -5.99 -8.68
C PHE A 8 0.69 -5.86 -7.28
N TYR A 9 1.83 -5.17 -7.18
CA TYR A 9 2.56 -4.96 -5.93
C TYR A 9 2.15 -3.69 -5.18
N LEU A 10 1.04 -3.06 -5.57
CA LEU A 10 0.52 -1.87 -4.91
C LEU A 10 -0.09 -2.11 -3.51
N PRO A 11 -0.69 -3.28 -3.18
CA PRO A 11 -1.28 -3.50 -1.85
C PRO A 11 -0.29 -3.30 -0.68
N PRO A 12 0.92 -3.90 -0.69
CA PRO A 12 1.85 -3.69 0.42
C PRO A 12 2.35 -2.23 0.51
N ILE A 13 2.42 -1.51 -0.61
CA ILE A 13 2.81 -0.09 -0.64
C ILE A 13 1.73 0.78 0.00
N THR A 14 0.47 0.62 -0.42
CA THR A 14 -0.67 1.40 0.10
C THR A 14 -0.92 1.12 1.58
N LEU A 15 -0.72 -0.13 2.01
CA LEU A 15 -0.72 -0.50 3.42
C LEU A 15 0.45 0.15 4.18
N GLY A 16 1.67 0.12 3.62
CA GLY A 16 2.83 0.79 4.19
C GLY A 16 2.63 2.29 4.40
N TRP A 17 2.11 3.01 3.40
CA TRP A 17 1.77 4.43 3.54
C TRP A 17 0.73 4.67 4.62
N SER A 18 -0.31 3.83 4.67
CA SER A 18 -1.36 3.93 5.67
C SER A 18 -0.82 3.73 7.10
N LEU A 19 0.02 2.71 7.31
CA LEU A 19 0.67 2.46 8.59
C LEU A 19 1.58 3.61 9.02
N ALA A 20 2.36 4.16 8.09
CA ALA A 20 3.21 5.33 8.35
C ALA A 20 2.37 6.52 8.81
N LEU A 21 1.30 6.85 8.08
CA LEU A 21 0.43 7.98 8.38
C LEU A 21 -0.38 7.82 9.67
N LEU A 22 -0.76 6.59 10.04
CA LEU A 22 -1.40 6.34 11.34
C LEU A 22 -0.51 6.69 12.54
N SER A 23 0.81 6.72 12.36
CA SER A 23 1.76 7.15 13.38
C SER A 23 1.91 8.67 13.50
N VAL A 24 1.25 9.45 12.65
CA VAL A 24 1.28 10.92 12.72
C VAL A 24 0.67 11.37 14.05
N GLY A 25 1.40 12.24 14.75
CA GLY A 25 0.99 12.75 16.06
C GLY A 25 1.31 11.84 17.24
N TRP A 26 1.84 10.62 17.01
CA TRP A 26 2.32 9.77 18.09
C TRP A 26 3.60 10.36 18.70
N GLN A 27 3.84 10.10 19.99
CA GLN A 27 5.05 10.58 20.67
C GLN A 27 6.29 9.85 20.14
N ASN A 28 7.26 10.60 19.59
CA ASN A 28 8.49 10.05 19.01
C ASN A 28 9.41 9.34 20.02
N GLY A 29 9.32 9.66 21.31
CA GLY A 29 10.12 9.02 22.36
C GLY A 29 9.70 7.58 22.70
N ARG A 30 8.57 7.10 22.14
CA ARG A 30 8.06 5.75 22.37
C ARG A 30 8.62 4.80 21.31
N TRP A 31 9.20 3.67 21.74
CA TRP A 31 9.72 2.66 20.81
C TRP A 31 8.62 2.09 19.90
N GLN A 32 7.37 2.03 20.38
CA GLN A 32 6.22 1.55 19.61
C GLN A 32 5.98 2.39 18.35
N THR A 33 6.21 3.71 18.41
CA THR A 33 6.09 4.60 17.25
C THR A 33 7.10 4.22 16.16
N TRP A 34 8.33 3.96 16.55
CA TRP A 34 9.39 3.53 15.64
C TRP A 34 9.19 2.11 15.14
N ALA A 35 8.68 1.21 15.98
CA ALA A 35 8.29 -0.13 15.57
C ALA A 35 7.18 -0.09 14.51
N TRP A 36 6.20 0.81 14.64
CA TRP A 36 5.12 0.97 13.66
C TRP A 36 5.63 1.52 12.32
N ARG A 37 6.54 2.49 12.34
CA ARG A 37 7.22 3.01 11.14
C ARG A 37 8.12 1.95 10.49
N GLY A 38 8.80 1.15 11.30
CA GLY A 38 9.58 0.00 10.85
C GLY A 38 8.69 -1.07 10.22
N LEU A 39 7.52 -1.33 10.80
CA LEU A 39 6.52 -2.25 10.24
C LEU A 39 5.99 -1.76 8.89
N ALA A 40 5.69 -0.47 8.75
CA ALA A 40 5.29 0.12 7.48
C ALA A 40 6.32 -0.17 6.37
N LEU A 41 7.61 0.01 6.70
CA LEU A 41 8.72 -0.34 5.81
C LEU A 41 8.78 -1.85 5.52
N ALA A 42 8.74 -2.69 6.55
CA ALA A 42 8.80 -4.14 6.41
C ALA A 42 7.67 -4.70 5.53
N VAL A 43 6.46 -4.17 5.66
CA VAL A 43 5.33 -4.52 4.80
C VAL A 43 5.58 -4.10 3.36
N SER A 44 6.08 -2.87 3.13
CA SER A 44 6.38 -2.40 1.76
C SER A 44 7.45 -3.24 1.05
N LEU A 45 8.38 -3.85 1.79
CA LEU A 45 9.40 -4.76 1.24
C LEU A 45 8.82 -6.05 0.66
N GLN A 46 7.56 -6.41 0.93
CA GLN A 46 6.90 -7.50 0.20
C GLN A 46 6.75 -7.19 -1.30
N SER A 47 6.82 -5.93 -1.68
CA SER A 47 6.84 -5.47 -3.08
C SER A 47 8.25 -5.46 -3.69
N PHE A 48 9.27 -5.88 -2.94
CA PHE A 48 10.67 -5.85 -3.40
C PHE A 48 10.85 -6.80 -4.59
N PRO A 49 11.49 -6.34 -5.68
CA PRO A 49 11.75 -7.20 -6.83
C PRO A 49 12.72 -8.34 -6.47
N ALA A 50 12.50 -9.53 -7.03
CA ALA A 50 13.44 -10.63 -6.88
C ALA A 50 14.83 -10.22 -7.39
N ILE A 51 15.90 -10.68 -6.74
CA ILE A 51 17.29 -10.33 -7.12
C ILE A 51 17.57 -10.68 -8.58
N ALA A 52 17.12 -11.86 -9.04
CA ALA A 52 17.23 -12.26 -10.44
C ALA A 52 16.59 -11.22 -11.40
N ALA A 53 15.42 -10.67 -11.05
CA ALA A 53 14.78 -9.65 -11.87
C ALA A 53 15.59 -8.33 -11.90
N ILE A 54 16.35 -8.00 -10.85
CA ILE A 54 17.22 -6.81 -10.86
C ILE A 54 18.42 -7.02 -11.79
N LEU A 55 18.96 -8.24 -11.83
CA LEU A 55 20.14 -8.58 -12.62
C LEU A 55 19.81 -8.78 -14.11
N ASP A 56 18.64 -9.36 -14.41
CA ASP A 56 18.32 -9.86 -15.74
C ASP A 56 17.25 -9.03 -16.48
N GLU A 57 16.41 -8.25 -15.77
CA GLU A 57 15.34 -7.45 -16.39
C GLU A 57 15.71 -5.96 -16.48
N PRO A 58 15.23 -5.23 -17.51
CA PRO A 58 15.48 -3.80 -17.64
C PRO A 58 14.88 -3.00 -16.47
N PRO A 59 15.47 -1.84 -16.08
CA PRO A 59 15.02 -1.06 -14.93
C PRO A 59 13.54 -0.66 -14.94
N SER A 60 12.92 -0.52 -16.11
CA SER A 60 11.48 -0.23 -16.23
C SER A 60 10.58 -1.27 -15.54
N GLU A 61 11.06 -2.51 -15.37
CA GLU A 61 10.31 -3.60 -14.74
C GLU A 61 10.34 -3.56 -13.22
N TRP A 62 11.30 -2.86 -12.59
CA TRP A 62 11.48 -2.92 -11.13
C TRP A 62 11.72 -1.58 -10.45
N LEU A 63 12.17 -0.55 -11.18
CA LEU A 63 12.52 0.76 -10.61
C LEU A 63 11.34 1.42 -9.91
N LEU A 64 10.13 1.34 -10.49
CA LEU A 64 8.93 1.89 -9.86
C LEU A 64 8.66 1.27 -8.49
N ARG A 65 8.87 -0.05 -8.35
CA ARG A 65 8.67 -0.73 -7.06
C ARG A 65 9.66 -0.22 -6.01
N LEU A 66 10.92 -0.05 -6.38
CA LEU A 66 11.93 0.51 -5.46
C LEU A 66 11.62 1.96 -5.08
N LEU A 67 11.16 2.79 -6.03
CA LEU A 67 10.76 4.16 -5.75
C LEU A 67 9.55 4.22 -4.81
N LEU A 68 8.56 3.34 -5.01
CA LEU A 68 7.39 3.23 -4.14
C LEU A 68 7.80 2.78 -2.72
N ILE A 69 8.67 1.78 -2.58
CA ILE A 69 9.21 1.33 -1.29
C ILE A 69 9.97 2.48 -0.60
N ALA A 70 10.87 3.15 -1.33
CA ALA A 70 11.61 4.29 -0.82
C ALA A 70 10.67 5.40 -0.34
N SER A 71 9.57 5.66 -1.06
CA SER A 71 8.57 6.65 -0.66
C SER A 71 7.88 6.31 0.66
N VAL A 72 7.66 5.02 0.96
CA VAL A 72 7.14 4.58 2.28
C VAL A 72 8.13 4.94 3.38
N GLY A 73 9.43 4.71 3.16
CA GLY A 73 10.49 5.07 4.11
C GLY A 73 10.60 6.57 4.34
N VAL A 74 10.57 7.35 3.26
CA VAL A 74 10.55 8.81 3.33
C VAL A 74 9.32 9.27 4.12
N LEU A 75 8.12 8.77 3.79
CA LEU A 75 6.90 9.13 4.49
C LEU A 75 6.96 8.77 5.98
N ALA A 76 7.43 7.57 6.31
CA ALA A 76 7.62 7.13 7.69
C ALA A 76 8.56 8.07 8.46
N GLY A 77 9.66 8.52 7.86
CA GLY A 77 10.54 9.54 8.42
C GLY A 77 9.84 10.89 8.58
N LEU A 78 9.14 11.36 7.55
CA LEU A 78 8.40 12.63 7.56
C LEU A 78 7.31 12.67 8.65
N THR A 79 6.69 11.53 8.98
CA THR A 79 5.69 11.48 10.05
C THR A 79 6.27 11.86 11.43
N ALA A 80 7.60 11.76 11.63
CA ALA A 80 8.26 12.18 12.85
C ALA A 80 8.24 13.71 13.07
N VAL A 81 8.23 14.47 11.98
CA VAL A 81 8.30 15.94 11.96
C VAL A 81 7.01 16.55 11.39
N TRP A 82 5.95 15.75 11.26
CA TRP A 82 4.70 16.19 10.66
C TRP A 82 4.06 17.34 11.46
N PRO A 83 3.71 18.47 10.82
CA PRO A 83 3.11 19.60 11.52
C PRO A 83 1.77 19.24 12.15
N ARG A 84 1.58 19.54 13.44
CA ARG A 84 0.36 19.15 14.18
C ARG A 84 -0.92 19.82 13.65
N GLN A 85 -0.79 20.99 13.02
CA GLN A 85 -1.89 21.73 12.42
C GLN A 85 -2.34 21.17 11.07
N LEU A 86 -1.53 20.33 10.40
CA LEU A 86 -1.87 19.77 9.11
C LEU A 86 -2.61 18.45 9.27
N SER A 87 -3.87 18.46 8.87
CA SER A 87 -4.69 17.26 8.83
C SER A 87 -4.15 16.24 7.83
N HIS A 88 -4.00 15.00 8.28
CA HIS A 88 -3.53 13.86 7.47
C HIS A 88 -4.64 12.81 7.23
N TRP A 89 -5.80 12.96 7.88
CA TRP A 89 -6.89 11.98 7.75
C TRP A 89 -7.49 11.91 6.33
N PRO A 90 -7.60 13.00 5.54
CA PRO A 90 -8.11 12.87 4.17
C PRO A 90 -7.20 12.00 3.31
N LEU A 91 -5.88 12.09 3.53
CA LEU A 91 -4.90 11.26 2.85
C LEU A 91 -5.07 9.79 3.20
N LEU A 92 -5.33 9.46 4.47
CA LEU A 92 -5.63 8.09 4.90
C LEU A 92 -6.92 7.54 4.25
N VAL A 93 -7.98 8.35 4.13
CA VAL A 93 -9.21 7.95 3.44
C VAL A 93 -8.94 7.68 1.96
N VAL A 94 -8.25 8.60 1.28
CA VAL A 94 -7.86 8.44 -0.14
C VAL A 94 -7.00 7.19 -0.34
N LEU A 95 -6.02 6.95 0.53
CA LEU A 95 -5.17 5.76 0.48
C LEU A 95 -5.95 4.48 0.72
N GLY A 96 -6.92 4.47 1.65
CA GLY A 96 -7.84 3.35 1.83
C GLY A 96 -8.65 3.08 0.57
N LEU A 97 -9.21 4.11 -0.07
CA LEU A 97 -9.94 3.93 -1.33
C LEU A 97 -9.03 3.42 -2.46
N ILE A 98 -7.84 3.97 -2.62
CA ILE A 98 -6.86 3.54 -3.62
C ILE A 98 -6.43 2.09 -3.36
N GLY A 99 -6.06 1.75 -2.12
CA GLY A 99 -5.63 0.41 -1.74
C GLY A 99 -6.73 -0.63 -1.89
N ALA A 100 -8.01 -0.25 -1.76
CA ALA A 100 -9.13 -1.14 -2.02
C ALA A 100 -9.41 -1.29 -3.53
N LEU A 101 -9.55 -0.18 -4.24
CA LEU A 101 -10.08 -0.16 -5.61
C LEU A 101 -9.04 -0.55 -6.65
N LEU A 102 -7.82 -0.01 -6.54
CA LEU A 102 -6.83 -0.08 -7.60
C LEU A 102 -6.29 -1.52 -7.79
N PRO A 103 -5.90 -2.25 -6.71
CA PRO A 103 -5.50 -3.65 -6.84
C PRO A 103 -6.64 -4.57 -7.28
N THR A 104 -7.86 -4.32 -6.79
CA THR A 104 -9.06 -5.09 -7.16
C THR A 104 -9.37 -4.91 -8.64
N TRP A 105 -9.28 -3.68 -9.14
CA TRP A 105 -9.48 -3.38 -10.56
C TRP A 105 -8.44 -4.08 -11.44
N PHE A 106 -7.15 -4.03 -11.07
CA PHE A 106 -6.10 -4.72 -11.80
C PHE A 106 -6.27 -6.24 -11.80
N TYR A 107 -6.71 -6.82 -10.68
CA TYR A 107 -7.03 -8.25 -10.62
C TYR A 107 -8.08 -8.62 -11.68
N PHE A 108 -9.16 -7.85 -11.79
CA PHE A 108 -10.21 -8.11 -12.80
C PHE A 108 -9.76 -7.85 -14.24
N GLN A 109 -8.78 -6.99 -14.48
CA GLN A 109 -8.19 -6.82 -15.82
C GLN A 109 -7.28 -7.98 -16.22
N VAL A 110 -6.48 -8.51 -15.29
CA VAL A 110 -5.51 -9.57 -15.57
C VAL A 110 -6.17 -10.94 -15.58
N ARG A 111 -7.19 -11.16 -14.74
CA ARG A 111 -7.87 -12.45 -14.58
C ARG A 111 -8.30 -13.09 -15.92
N PRO A 112 -8.99 -12.40 -16.85
CA PRO A 112 -9.41 -13.01 -18.11
C PRO A 112 -8.23 -13.49 -18.98
N LEU A 113 -7.10 -12.78 -18.95
CA LEU A 113 -5.90 -13.15 -19.69
C LEU A 113 -5.31 -14.47 -19.16
N VAL A 114 -5.30 -14.63 -17.83
CA VAL A 114 -4.81 -15.86 -17.19
C VAL A 114 -5.80 -17.01 -17.38
N GLU A 115 -7.11 -16.77 -17.25
CA GLU A 115 -8.15 -17.78 -17.51
C GLU A 115 -8.04 -18.34 -18.93
N ASN A 116 -7.84 -17.48 -19.93
CA ASN A 116 -7.66 -17.90 -21.33
C ASN A 116 -6.36 -18.69 -21.54
N ALA A 117 -5.28 -18.33 -20.84
CA ALA A 117 -3.99 -19.02 -20.96
C ALA A 117 -3.98 -20.39 -20.28
N VAL A 118 -4.68 -20.52 -19.15
CA VAL A 118 -4.72 -21.75 -18.34
C VAL A 118 -5.87 -22.67 -18.77
N GLY A 119 -6.90 -22.13 -19.44
CA GLY A 119 -8.09 -22.88 -19.86
C GLY A 119 -9.04 -23.24 -18.71
N VAL A 120 -8.90 -22.58 -17.56
CA VAL A 120 -9.69 -22.84 -16.35
C VAL A 120 -10.20 -21.52 -15.78
N GLN A 121 -11.43 -21.51 -15.27
CA GLN A 121 -11.99 -20.34 -14.57
C GLN A 121 -11.28 -20.11 -13.24
N ILE A 122 -10.86 -18.87 -13.00
CA ILE A 122 -10.13 -18.46 -11.80
C ILE A 122 -11.11 -17.70 -10.92
N GLY A 123 -11.47 -18.25 -9.76
CA GLY A 123 -12.31 -17.55 -8.79
C GLY A 123 -11.58 -16.35 -8.14
N VAL A 124 -12.35 -15.45 -7.53
CA VAL A 124 -11.80 -14.34 -6.73
C VAL A 124 -11.16 -14.89 -5.47
N GLY A 125 -9.83 -14.81 -5.39
CA GLY A 125 -9.08 -15.29 -4.23
C GLY A 125 -9.36 -14.49 -2.96
N ILE A 126 -9.24 -15.15 -1.80
CA ILE A 126 -9.49 -14.52 -0.49
C ILE A 126 -8.62 -13.28 -0.24
N GLY A 127 -7.41 -13.23 -0.81
CA GLY A 127 -6.52 -12.07 -0.70
C GLY A 127 -7.11 -10.78 -1.29
N VAL A 128 -7.88 -10.88 -2.38
CA VAL A 128 -8.55 -9.72 -2.99
C VAL A 128 -9.62 -9.18 -2.05
N TRP A 129 -10.42 -10.07 -1.45
CA TRP A 129 -11.44 -9.71 -0.47
C TRP A 129 -10.83 -9.08 0.78
N LEU A 130 -9.81 -9.71 1.36
CA LEU A 130 -9.15 -9.21 2.56
C LEU A 130 -8.50 -7.84 2.33
N ASN A 131 -7.86 -7.64 1.17
CA ASN A 131 -7.29 -6.36 0.81
C ASN A 131 -8.36 -5.28 0.67
N GLY A 132 -9.43 -5.56 -0.08
CA GLY A 132 -10.53 -4.63 -0.30
C GLY A 132 -11.23 -4.25 1.01
N VAL A 133 -11.66 -5.25 1.77
CA VAL A 133 -12.34 -5.04 3.05
C VAL A 133 -11.45 -4.31 4.05
N GLY A 134 -10.18 -4.72 4.20
CA GLY A 134 -9.26 -4.09 5.13
C GLY A 134 -9.05 -2.60 4.86
N HIS A 135 -8.84 -2.23 3.59
CA HIS A 135 -8.64 -0.83 3.21
C HIS A 135 -9.94 0.00 3.29
N LEU A 136 -11.09 -0.58 2.98
CA LEU A 136 -12.39 0.10 3.15
C LEU A 136 -12.72 0.32 4.62
N LEU A 137 -12.44 -0.66 5.49
CA LEU A 137 -12.60 -0.52 6.94
C LEU A 137 -11.68 0.55 7.50
N LEU A 138 -10.43 0.63 7.04
CA LEU A 138 -9.51 1.71 7.40
C LEU A 138 -10.09 3.07 7.02
N ALA A 139 -10.51 3.25 5.76
CA ALA A 139 -11.08 4.50 5.28
C ALA A 139 -12.33 4.91 6.08
N ALA A 140 -13.24 3.95 6.32
CA ALA A 140 -14.45 4.18 7.10
C ALA A 140 -14.14 4.54 8.56
N ALA A 141 -13.26 3.80 9.22
CA ALA A 141 -12.88 4.07 10.61
C ALA A 141 -12.24 5.45 10.77
N VAL A 142 -11.33 5.82 9.87
CA VAL A 142 -10.69 7.14 9.87
C VAL A 142 -11.72 8.23 9.61
N TRP A 143 -12.63 8.04 8.65
CA TRP A 143 -13.69 9.00 8.36
C TRP A 143 -14.60 9.22 9.57
N MET A 144 -15.10 8.14 10.18
CA MET A 144 -16.00 8.20 11.34
C MET A 144 -15.32 8.88 12.53
N ALA A 145 -14.09 8.47 12.87
CA ALA A 145 -13.35 9.02 14.02
C ALA A 145 -13.02 10.51 13.89
N ASN A 146 -12.95 11.04 12.66
CA ASN A 146 -12.71 12.46 12.42
C ASN A 146 -13.99 13.28 12.25
N ARG A 147 -15.11 12.64 11.88
CA ARG A 147 -16.43 13.31 11.83
C ARG A 147 -16.91 13.72 13.22
N GLU A 148 -16.57 12.97 14.26
CA GLU A 148 -16.95 13.29 15.65
C GLU A 148 -16.16 14.46 16.26
N ARG A 149 -15.12 14.95 15.57
CA ARG A 149 -14.27 16.06 16.04
C ARG A 149 -14.72 17.44 15.57
N TYR A 150 -15.74 17.52 14.71
CA TYR A 150 -16.30 18.74 14.12
C TYR A 150 -17.83 18.70 14.14
#